data_AF-A0A835HU40-F1
#
_entry.id   AF-A0A835HU40-F1
#
_cell.length_a   1.000
_cell.length_b   1.000
_cell.length_c   1.000
_cell.angle_alpha   90.00
_cell.angle_beta   90.00
_cell.angle_gamma   90.00
#
_symmetry.space_group_name_H-M   'P 1'
#
loop_
_entity.id
_entity.type
_entity.pdbx_description
1 polymer ?
#
loop_
_entity_poly.entity_id
_entity_poly.type
_entity_poly.pdbx_seq_one_letter_code
_entity_poly.pdbx_strand_id
1 'polypeptide(L)'
;MASFEDEWDICNDYGFIHKRRKRQQQQQQVSTLPDTSSSSVHFETDLKQWKKIGLSKLKTRYQKELSHWELLSNGLKTMEENAQLPQQTQSLEPSEPDTQMGNSSFHSQLDELLLQVEAQEAVINDVLKLCDAVEVMCEEEEERVKQPFFDLPVWGSPRTLMEALTEDFHDSVDDL
;
A
#
# COMPACT_ATOMS: atom_id res chain seq x y z
N MET A 1 -44.95 8.83 6.73
CA MET A 1 -43.55 9.10 7.12
C MET A 1 -42.75 7.83 6.90
N ALA A 2 -42.02 7.73 5.79
CA ALA A 2 -41.10 6.61 5.56
C ALA A 2 -39.84 6.88 6.39
N SER A 3 -39.52 5.97 7.31
CA SER A 3 -38.31 6.04 8.13
C SER A 3 -37.06 5.97 7.25
N PHE A 4 -36.13 6.91 7.40
CA PHE A 4 -34.83 6.97 6.69
C PHE A 4 -33.94 5.73 6.86
N GLU A 5 -34.34 4.82 7.74
CA GLU A 5 -33.63 3.58 8.07
C GLU A 5 -33.70 2.52 6.95
N ASP A 6 -34.66 2.63 6.02
CA ASP A 6 -34.92 1.59 5.02
C ASP A 6 -34.22 1.82 3.66
N GLU A 7 -33.34 2.82 3.54
CA GLU A 7 -32.69 3.21 2.26
C GLU A 7 -31.39 2.44 1.96
N TRP A 8 -30.77 1.83 2.96
CA TRP A 8 -29.42 1.25 2.84
C TRP A 8 -29.42 -0.25 3.11
N ASP A 9 -28.77 -1.02 2.24
CA ASP A 9 -28.47 -2.43 2.43
C ASP A 9 -27.04 -2.62 2.96
N ILE A 10 -26.87 -3.59 3.86
CA ILE A 10 -25.56 -4.01 4.34
C ILE A 10 -25.08 -5.16 3.44
N CYS A 11 -23.98 -4.93 2.71
CA CYS A 11 -23.36 -5.92 1.83
C CYS A 11 -22.04 -6.43 2.42
N ASN A 12 -21.80 -7.73 2.32
CA ASN A 12 -20.53 -8.35 2.68
C ASN A 12 -19.85 -8.89 1.41
N ASP A 13 -18.81 -8.17 0.95
CA ASP A 13 -18.00 -8.60 -0.18
C ASP A 13 -16.63 -9.04 0.35
N TYR A 14 -16.37 -10.35 0.29
CA TYR A 14 -15.09 -10.98 0.69
C TYR A 14 -14.64 -10.70 2.14
N GLY A 15 -15.58 -10.53 3.07
CA GLY A 15 -15.30 -10.28 4.49
C GLY A 15 -15.28 -8.80 4.87
N PHE A 16 -15.48 -7.89 3.91
CA PHE A 16 -15.64 -6.46 4.16
C PHE A 16 -17.11 -6.06 4.12
N ILE A 17 -17.60 -5.52 5.24
CA ILE A 17 -18.99 -5.10 5.40
C ILE A 17 -19.10 -3.60 5.08
N HIS A 18 -19.93 -3.25 4.11
CA HIS A 18 -20.20 -1.85 3.74
C HIS A 18 -21.69 -1.59 3.50
N LYS A 19 -22.10 -0.31 3.59
CA LYS A 19 -23.46 0.14 3.31
C LYS A 19 -23.58 0.56 1.84
N ARG A 20 -24.63 0.10 1.15
CA ARG A 20 -24.95 0.47 -0.24
C ARG A 20 -26.40 0.95 -0.35
N ARG A 21 -26.67 2.01 -1.12
CA ARG A 21 -28.05 2.51 -1.36
C ARG A 21 -28.87 1.47 -2.11
N LYS A 22 -30.07 1.18 -1.62
CA LYS A 22 -31.09 0.40 -2.34
C LYS A 22 -31.44 1.11 -3.65
N ARG A 23 -31.24 0.44 -4.79
CA ARG A 23 -31.82 0.90 -6.06
C ARG A 23 -33.31 0.63 -5.99
N GLN A 24 -34.13 1.68 -5.91
CA GLN A 24 -35.57 1.56 -6.12
C GLN A 24 -35.80 1.02 -7.53
N GLN A 25 -36.08 -0.29 -7.65
CA GLN A 25 -36.65 -0.85 -8.86
C GLN A 25 -38.10 -0.34 -8.94
N GLN A 26 -38.28 0.86 -9.48
CA GLN A 26 -39.60 1.26 -9.98
C GLN A 26 -39.96 0.28 -11.08
N GLN A 27 -41.01 -0.49 -10.82
CA GLN A 27 -41.69 -1.30 -11.81
C GLN A 27 -42.12 -0.42 -12.98
N GLN A 28 -41.66 -0.81 -14.17
CA GLN A 28 -42.27 -0.58 -15.48
C GLN A 28 -42.40 0.89 -15.94
N GLN A 29 -41.51 1.30 -16.85
CA GLN A 29 -41.93 1.54 -18.23
C GLN A 29 -40.72 1.50 -19.17
N VAL A 30 -40.88 0.70 -20.23
CA VAL A 30 -39.96 0.57 -21.35
C VAL A 30 -39.86 1.91 -22.06
N SER A 31 -38.70 2.56 -22.04
CA SER A 31 -38.27 3.52 -23.06
C SER A 31 -36.75 3.61 -23.07
N THR A 32 -36.21 3.21 -24.20
CA THR A 32 -34.81 3.20 -24.63
C THR A 32 -34.09 4.54 -24.43
N LEU A 33 -32.95 4.55 -23.72
CA LEU A 33 -31.68 5.26 -24.02
C LEU A 33 -30.60 4.94 -22.94
N PRO A 34 -29.30 5.22 -23.18
CA PRO A 34 -28.24 4.22 -23.39
C PRO A 34 -27.63 3.60 -22.11
N ASP A 35 -27.05 2.41 -22.32
CA ASP A 35 -26.42 1.51 -21.37
C ASP A 35 -25.38 2.14 -20.42
N THR A 36 -25.82 2.62 -19.25
CA THR A 36 -24.93 2.84 -18.10
C THR A 36 -24.53 1.51 -17.40
N SER A 37 -25.12 0.39 -17.81
CA SER A 37 -24.75 -0.97 -17.40
C SER A 37 -23.41 -1.42 -17.98
N SER A 38 -23.03 -0.92 -19.16
CA SER A 38 -21.80 -1.29 -19.86
C SER A 38 -20.53 -0.84 -19.09
N SER A 39 -20.56 0.36 -18.53
CA SER A 39 -19.42 0.96 -17.82
C SER A 39 -19.09 0.24 -16.51
N SER A 40 -20.12 -0.25 -15.80
CA SER A 40 -19.96 -1.01 -14.55
C SER A 40 -19.37 -2.40 -14.79
N VAL A 41 -19.76 -3.06 -15.89
CA VAL A 41 -19.22 -4.38 -16.26
C VAL A 41 -17.76 -4.26 -16.70
N HIS A 42 -17.40 -3.21 -17.44
CA HIS A 42 -16.02 -2.95 -17.87
C HIS A 42 -15.06 -2.73 -16.69
N PHE A 43 -15.45 -1.94 -15.69
CA PHE A 43 -14.60 -1.72 -14.50
C PHE A 43 -14.36 -3.01 -13.70
N GLU A 44 -15.39 -3.85 -13.54
CA GLU A 44 -15.24 -5.14 -12.87
C GLU A 44 -14.33 -6.11 -13.65
N THR A 45 -14.42 -6.13 -14.99
CA THR A 45 -13.56 -7.00 -15.81
C THR A 45 -12.10 -6.55 -15.76
N ASP A 46 -11.86 -5.25 -15.76
CA ASP A 46 -10.51 -4.69 -15.69
C ASP A 46 -9.87 -5.01 -14.33
N LEU A 47 -10.59 -4.80 -13.23
CA LEU A 47 -10.11 -5.16 -11.89
C LEU A 47 -9.77 -6.65 -11.77
N LYS A 48 -10.60 -7.53 -12.35
CA LYS A 48 -10.34 -8.98 -12.41
C LYS A 48 -9.07 -9.30 -13.20
N GLN A 49 -8.82 -8.58 -14.31
CA GLN A 49 -7.61 -8.75 -15.12
C GLN A 49 -6.35 -8.28 -14.37
N TRP A 50 -6.37 -7.09 -13.77
CA TRP A 50 -5.25 -6.58 -12.96
C TRP A 50 -4.92 -7.51 -11.80
N LYS A 51 -5.95 -8.03 -11.11
CA LYS A 51 -5.79 -9.04 -10.05
C LYS A 51 -5.15 -10.33 -10.57
N LYS A 52 -5.59 -10.83 -11.73
CA LYS A 52 -5.01 -12.04 -12.35
C LYS A 52 -3.54 -11.83 -12.70
N ILE A 53 -3.18 -10.67 -13.26
CA ILE A 53 -1.80 -10.33 -13.61
C ILE A 53 -0.95 -10.25 -12.34
N GLY A 54 -1.42 -9.57 -11.29
CA GLY A 54 -0.71 -9.44 -10.02
C GLY A 54 -0.45 -10.80 -9.36
N LEU A 55 -1.49 -11.65 -9.25
CA LEU A 55 -1.36 -12.99 -8.70
C LEU A 55 -0.46 -13.89 -9.55
N SER A 56 -0.50 -13.78 -10.88
CA SER A 56 0.39 -14.53 -11.76
C SER A 56 1.84 -14.13 -11.56
N LYS A 57 2.13 -12.82 -11.48
CA LYS A 57 3.49 -12.33 -11.20
C LYS A 57 4.00 -12.81 -9.85
N LEU A 58 3.15 -12.75 -8.83
CA LEU A 58 3.49 -13.22 -7.48
C LEU A 58 3.79 -14.72 -7.47
N LYS A 59 2.94 -15.53 -8.14
CA LYS A 59 3.17 -16.97 -8.32
C LYS A 59 4.51 -17.25 -8.99
N THR A 60 4.82 -16.54 -10.08
CA THR A 60 6.10 -16.73 -10.78
C THR A 60 7.30 -16.36 -9.91
N ARG A 61 7.20 -15.31 -9.08
CA ARG A 61 8.26 -14.94 -8.13
C ARG A 61 8.49 -16.05 -7.11
N TYR A 62 7.44 -16.50 -6.41
CA TYR A 62 7.58 -17.57 -5.42
C TYR A 62 8.04 -18.89 -6.04
N GLN A 63 7.62 -19.19 -7.27
CA GLN A 63 8.08 -20.40 -7.95
C GLN A 63 9.57 -20.35 -8.29
N LYS A 64 10.09 -19.19 -8.71
CA LYS A 64 11.54 -18.98 -8.91
C LYS A 64 12.30 -19.12 -7.60
N GLU A 65 11.79 -18.50 -6.54
CA GLU A 65 12.38 -18.56 -5.21
C GLU A 65 12.42 -20.01 -4.69
N LEU A 66 11.31 -20.75 -4.79
CA LEU A 66 11.28 -22.18 -4.45
C LEU A 66 12.34 -22.98 -5.24
N SER A 67 12.43 -22.76 -6.55
CA SER A 67 13.41 -23.47 -7.39
C SER A 67 14.85 -23.15 -7.00
N HIS A 68 15.10 -21.91 -6.54
CA HIS A 68 16.40 -21.51 -6.05
C HIS A 68 16.73 -22.18 -4.71
N TRP A 69 15.76 -22.22 -3.77
CA TRP A 69 15.90 -22.94 -2.51
C TRP A 69 16.10 -24.46 -2.71
N GLU A 70 15.42 -25.06 -3.69
CA GLU A 70 15.63 -26.45 -4.08
C GLU A 70 17.04 -26.69 -4.64
N LEU A 71 17.53 -25.80 -5.51
CA LEU A 71 18.88 -25.91 -6.06
C LEU A 71 19.95 -25.82 -4.95
N LEU A 72 19.82 -24.84 -4.05
CA LEU A 72 20.76 -24.65 -2.94
C LEU A 72 20.74 -25.83 -1.97
N SER A 73 19.55 -26.31 -1.58
CA SER A 73 19.42 -27.45 -0.67
C SER A 73 19.98 -28.74 -1.27
N ASN A 74 19.74 -28.99 -2.55
CA ASN A 74 20.35 -30.11 -3.26
C ASN A 74 21.88 -29.95 -3.32
N GLY A 75 22.38 -28.74 -3.62
CA GLY A 75 23.82 -28.44 -3.62
C GLY A 75 24.47 -28.75 -2.27
N LEU A 76 23.89 -28.25 -1.17
CA LEU A 76 24.36 -28.53 0.19
C LEU A 76 24.34 -30.01 0.51
N LYS A 77 23.28 -30.73 0.11
CA LYS A 77 23.17 -32.17 0.32
C LYS A 77 24.23 -32.95 -0.46
N THR A 78 24.53 -32.56 -1.70
CA THR A 78 25.63 -33.19 -2.47
C THR A 78 26.99 -32.90 -1.88
N MET A 79 27.22 -31.70 -1.34
CA MET A 79 28.46 -31.36 -0.63
C MET A 79 28.60 -32.18 0.65
N GLU A 80 27.51 -32.35 1.41
CA GLU A 80 27.47 -33.20 2.59
C GLU A 80 27.77 -34.67 2.24
N GLU A 81 27.16 -35.21 1.18
CA GLU A 81 27.41 -36.57 0.71
C GLU A 81 28.86 -36.76 0.24
N ASN A 82 29.42 -35.79 -0.49
CA ASN A 82 30.83 -35.80 -0.90
C ASN A 82 31.81 -35.67 0.28
N ALA A 83 31.44 -34.94 1.34
CA ALA A 83 32.23 -34.85 2.56
C ALA A 83 32.16 -36.12 3.41
N GLN A 84 31.08 -36.90 3.28
CA GLN A 84 30.88 -38.18 3.98
C GLN A 84 31.44 -39.39 3.20
N LEU A 85 31.65 -39.29 1.89
CA LEU A 85 32.34 -40.31 1.11
C LEU A 85 33.85 -40.26 1.39
N PRO A 86 34.51 -41.38 1.73
CA PRO A 86 35.51 -41.38 2.80
C PRO A 86 36.88 -40.77 2.44
N GLN A 87 37.51 -40.18 3.47
CA GLN A 87 38.95 -40.11 3.74
C GLN A 87 39.63 -41.50 3.73
N GLN A 88 39.46 -42.26 2.65
CA GLN A 88 40.03 -43.60 2.49
C GLN A 88 40.80 -43.67 1.19
N THR A 89 41.63 -42.67 0.92
CA THR A 89 42.82 -42.88 0.10
C THR A 89 43.90 -41.89 0.50
N GLN A 90 45.08 -42.44 0.77
CA GLN A 90 46.40 -41.80 0.87
C GLN A 90 46.90 -41.45 2.29
N SER A 91 47.60 -42.44 2.82
CA SER A 91 48.76 -42.30 3.70
C SER A 91 49.87 -41.49 3.01
N LEU A 92 50.58 -40.71 3.83
CA LEU A 92 51.87 -40.01 3.62
C LEU A 92 51.83 -38.72 2.79
N GLU A 93 51.78 -37.57 3.46
CA GLU A 93 52.80 -36.48 3.46
C GLU A 93 52.23 -35.22 4.18
N PRO A 94 52.95 -34.56 5.11
CA PRO A 94 52.49 -33.30 5.69
C PRO A 94 52.93 -32.15 4.78
N SER A 95 52.05 -31.73 3.88
CA SER A 95 52.12 -30.40 3.27
C SER A 95 50.93 -29.58 3.73
N GLU A 96 51.23 -28.44 4.34
CA GLU A 96 50.27 -27.48 4.86
C GLU A 96 49.26 -27.05 3.78
N PRO A 97 47.94 -27.01 4.06
CA PRO A 97 47.02 -26.38 3.14
C PRO A 97 46.99 -24.88 3.43
N ASP A 98 47.64 -24.13 2.55
CA ASP A 98 47.46 -22.70 2.38
C ASP A 98 45.95 -22.43 2.19
N THR A 99 45.31 -21.94 3.24
CA THR A 99 43.87 -21.68 3.30
C THR A 99 43.59 -20.34 2.62
N GLN A 100 43.66 -20.30 1.30
CA GLN A 100 43.41 -19.07 0.52
C GLN A 100 42.36 -19.21 -0.59
N MET A 101 41.82 -20.40 -0.84
CA MET A 101 40.99 -20.64 -2.03
C MET A 101 39.47 -20.46 -1.83
N GLY A 102 39.01 -20.10 -0.62
CA GLY A 102 37.59 -19.90 -0.31
C GLY A 102 37.12 -18.45 -0.24
N ASN A 103 38.01 -17.50 0.03
CA ASN A 103 37.60 -16.15 0.43
C ASN A 103 37.09 -15.30 -0.75
N SER A 104 37.58 -15.53 -1.97
CA SER A 104 37.25 -14.68 -3.12
C SER A 104 35.77 -14.75 -3.52
N SER A 105 35.14 -15.92 -3.39
CA SER A 105 33.72 -16.11 -3.74
C SER A 105 32.78 -15.48 -2.71
N PHE A 106 33.16 -15.45 -1.44
CA PHE A 106 32.38 -14.80 -0.39
C PHE A 106 32.51 -13.28 -0.46
N HIS A 107 33.72 -12.77 -0.74
CA HIS A 107 33.94 -11.34 -0.93
C HIS A 107 33.15 -10.80 -2.13
N SER A 108 33.15 -11.50 -3.27
CA SER A 108 32.37 -11.06 -4.44
C SER A 108 30.85 -11.06 -4.19
N GLN A 109 30.34 -12.02 -3.41
CA GLN A 109 28.92 -12.05 -3.04
C GLN A 109 28.55 -10.93 -2.05
N LEU A 110 29.44 -10.61 -1.11
CA LEU A 110 29.26 -9.48 -0.19
C LEU A 110 29.28 -8.15 -0.92
N ASP A 111 30.19 -7.97 -1.88
CA ASP A 111 30.27 -6.74 -2.68
C ASP A 111 29.01 -6.57 -3.56
N GLU A 112 28.48 -7.67 -4.11
CA GLU A 112 27.21 -7.64 -4.87
C GLU A 112 26.02 -7.26 -3.97
N LEU A 113 25.94 -7.83 -2.77
CA LEU A 113 24.90 -7.48 -1.80
C LEU A 113 25.02 -6.03 -1.33
N LEU A 114 26.24 -5.53 -1.11
CA LEU A 114 26.49 -4.14 -0.75
C LEU A 114 26.01 -3.21 -1.86
N LEU A 115 26.37 -3.51 -3.11
CA LEU A 115 25.93 -2.73 -4.28
C LEU A 115 24.41 -2.71 -4.42
N GLN A 116 23.75 -3.84 -4.14
CA GLN A 116 22.29 -3.93 -4.16
C GLN A 116 21.65 -3.07 -3.06
N VAL A 117 22.22 -3.06 -1.85
CA VAL A 117 21.75 -2.23 -0.74
C VAL A 117 21.93 -0.75 -1.03
N GLU A 118 23.08 -0.34 -1.57
CA GLU A 118 23.33 1.04 -2.00
C GLU A 118 22.35 1.49 -3.09
N ALA A 119 22.07 0.63 -4.07
CA ALA A 119 21.07 0.92 -5.10
C ALA A 119 19.65 1.05 -4.51
N GLN A 120 19.31 0.21 -3.55
CA GLN A 120 18.02 0.28 -2.86
C GLN A 120 17.91 1.53 -1.99
N GLU A 121 18.98 1.94 -1.32
CA GLU A 121 19.06 3.18 -0.55
C GLU A 121 18.80 4.40 -1.45
N ALA A 122 19.38 4.43 -2.65
CA ALA A 122 19.14 5.51 -3.61
C ALA A 122 17.65 5.61 -3.99
N VAL A 123 17.00 4.47 -4.27
CA VAL A 123 15.56 4.42 -4.58
C VAL A 123 14.71 4.89 -3.40
N ILE A 124 15.04 4.46 -2.17
CA ILE A 124 14.33 4.89 -0.96
C ILE A 124 14.47 6.40 -0.79
N ASN A 125 15.68 6.94 -0.93
CA ASN A 125 15.93 8.38 -0.83
C ASN A 125 15.17 9.18 -1.89
N ASP A 126 15.05 8.68 -3.11
CA ASP A 126 14.28 9.34 -4.15
C ASP A 126 12.76 9.35 -3.84
N VAL A 127 12.23 8.24 -3.31
CA VAL A 127 10.84 8.18 -2.84
C VAL A 127 10.60 9.12 -1.67
N LEU A 128 11.52 9.19 -0.70
CA LEU A 128 11.41 10.12 0.43
C LEU A 128 11.35 11.58 -0.03
N LYS A 129 12.24 11.99 -0.95
CA LYS A 129 12.22 13.34 -1.53
C LYS A 129 10.90 13.65 -2.25
N LEU A 130 10.32 12.66 -2.93
CA LEU A 130 9.02 12.82 -3.57
C LEU A 130 7.91 13.00 -2.54
N CYS A 131 7.94 12.24 -1.45
CA CYS A 131 7.01 12.40 -0.33
C CYS A 131 7.13 13.79 0.29
N ASP A 132 8.34 14.28 0.55
CA ASP A 132 8.57 15.63 1.09
C ASP A 132 7.99 16.71 0.15
N ALA A 133 8.21 16.57 -1.16
CA ALA A 133 7.67 17.51 -2.14
C ALA A 133 6.13 17.49 -2.17
N VAL A 134 5.52 16.31 -2.07
CA VAL A 134 4.05 16.16 -2.00
C VAL A 134 3.50 16.74 -0.71
N GLU A 135 4.17 16.57 0.43
CA GLU A 135 3.77 17.15 1.71
C GLU A 135 3.69 18.68 1.62
N VAL A 136 4.73 19.32 1.06
CA VAL A 136 4.75 20.78 0.87
C VAL A 136 3.61 21.25 -0.04
N MET A 137 3.32 20.51 -1.12
CA MET A 137 2.20 20.85 -2.01
C MET A 137 0.85 20.69 -1.30
N CYS A 138 0.69 19.67 -0.48
CA CYS A 138 -0.51 19.44 0.31
C CYS A 138 -0.69 20.53 1.37
N GLU A 139 0.36 20.92 2.09
CA GLU A 139 0.34 22.02 3.06
C GLU A 139 -0.06 23.35 2.38
N GLU A 140 0.52 23.67 1.22
CA GLU A 140 0.16 24.89 0.48
C GLU A 140 -1.31 24.89 0.05
N GLU A 141 -1.81 23.77 -0.46
CA GLU A 141 -3.21 23.63 -0.86
C GLU A 141 -4.15 23.69 0.35
N GLU A 142 -3.80 23.06 1.46
CA GLU A 142 -4.56 23.11 2.69
C GLU A 142 -4.67 24.54 3.21
N GLU A 143 -3.56 25.28 3.25
CA GLU A 143 -3.57 26.68 3.65
C GLU A 143 -4.40 27.51 2.67
N ARG A 144 -4.27 27.31 1.36
CA ARG A 144 -5.10 28.00 0.35
C ARG A 144 -6.59 27.78 0.56
N VAL A 145 -7.00 26.57 0.94
CA VAL A 145 -8.40 26.24 1.24
C VAL A 145 -8.84 26.88 2.56
N LYS A 146 -7.98 26.96 3.57
CA LYS A 146 -8.27 27.55 4.89
C LYS A 146 -8.37 29.07 4.87
N GLN A 147 -7.47 29.76 4.16
CA GLN A 147 -7.41 31.24 4.11
C GLN A 147 -8.77 31.92 3.95
N PRO A 148 -9.66 31.54 2.99
CA PRO A 148 -10.96 32.19 2.86
C PRO A 148 -11.90 31.98 4.05
N PHE A 149 -11.73 30.93 4.85
CA PHE A 149 -12.53 30.73 6.07
C PHE A 149 -12.05 31.59 7.24
N PHE A 150 -10.76 31.93 7.27
CA PHE A 150 -10.19 32.83 8.28
C PHE A 150 -10.36 34.30 7.91
N ASP A 151 -10.38 34.63 6.61
CA ASP A 151 -10.55 36.00 6.10
C ASP A 151 -12.02 36.44 5.96
N LEU A 152 -12.98 35.67 6.50
CA LEU A 152 -14.38 36.08 6.46
C LEU A 152 -14.59 37.34 7.32
N PRO A 153 -15.25 38.38 6.78
CA PRO A 153 -15.51 39.63 7.52
C PRO A 153 -16.41 39.44 8.75
N VAL A 154 -17.09 38.28 8.87
CA VAL A 154 -17.86 37.90 10.05
C VAL A 154 -16.98 37.69 11.29
N TRP A 155 -15.72 37.31 11.11
CA TRP A 155 -14.79 37.09 12.23
C TRP A 155 -14.30 38.39 12.86
N GLY A 156 -14.50 39.54 12.20
CA GLY A 156 -14.46 40.89 12.75
C GLY A 156 -13.32 41.21 13.74
N SER A 157 -13.54 42.18 14.62
CA SER A 157 -12.71 42.36 15.82
C SER A 157 -13.15 41.32 16.86
N PRO A 158 -12.22 40.61 17.52
CA PRO A 158 -12.57 39.66 18.58
C PRO A 158 -13.49 40.25 19.65
N ARG A 159 -13.40 41.56 19.92
CA ARG A 159 -14.28 42.26 20.88
C ARG A 159 -15.71 42.34 20.37
N THR A 160 -15.91 42.67 19.09
CA THR A 160 -17.24 42.78 18.47
C THR A 160 -17.91 41.42 18.34
N LEU A 161 -17.14 40.36 18.06
CA LEU A 161 -17.63 39.00 18.05
C LEU A 161 -18.07 38.55 19.45
N MET A 162 -17.28 38.85 20.48
CA MET A 162 -17.66 38.56 21.87
C MET A 162 -18.89 39.37 22.30
N GLU A 163 -18.99 40.64 21.95
CA GLU A 163 -20.17 41.48 22.25
C GLU A 163 -21.45 40.89 21.62
N ALA A 164 -21.43 40.54 20.32
CA ALA A 164 -22.56 39.91 19.64
C ALA A 164 -22.97 38.56 20.28
N LEU A 165 -21.98 37.75 20.68
CA LEU A 165 -22.23 36.48 21.36
C LEU A 165 -22.74 36.66 22.79
N THR A 166 -22.54 37.83 23.42
CA THR A 166 -22.98 38.09 24.80
C THR A 166 -24.34 38.79 24.84
N GLU A 167 -24.68 39.58 23.81
CA GLU A 167 -26.00 40.22 23.66
C GLU A 167 -27.12 39.19 23.47
N ASP A 168 -26.88 38.08 22.75
CA ASP A 168 -27.84 36.97 22.60
C ASP A 168 -28.21 36.28 23.94
N PHE A 169 -27.40 36.45 25.00
CA PHE A 169 -27.69 35.90 26.34
C PHE A 169 -28.35 36.91 27.29
N HIS A 170 -28.45 38.19 26.94
CA HIS A 170 -29.07 39.21 27.81
C HIS A 170 -30.57 39.42 27.53
N ASP A 171 -31.04 39.19 26.30
CA ASP A 171 -32.45 39.39 25.93
C ASP A 171 -33.41 38.28 26.43
N SER A 172 -32.90 37.24 27.10
CA SER A 172 -33.75 36.16 27.66
C SER A 172 -34.04 36.31 29.17
N VAL A 173 -33.55 37.36 29.83
CA VAL A 173 -33.69 37.51 31.30
C VAL A 173 -34.65 38.63 31.71
N ASP A 174 -35.08 39.51 30.79
CA ASP A 174 -35.94 40.65 31.12
C ASP A 174 -37.45 40.44 30.84
N ASP A 175 -37.89 39.22 30.55
CA ASP A 175 -39.31 38.91 30.24
C ASP A 175 -39.98 37.98 31.29
N LEU A 176 -39.70 38.20 32.58
CA LEU A 176 -40.37 37.54 33.72
C LEU A 176 -40.73 38.51 34.86
#